data_AF-A0A7R8Z6U8-F1
#
_entry.id   AF-A0A7R8Z6U8-F1
#
_cell.length_a   1.000
_cell.length_b   1.000
_cell.length_c   1.000
_cell.angle_alpha   90.00
_cell.angle_beta   90.00
_cell.angle_gamma   90.00
#
_symmetry.space_group_name_H-M   'P 1'
#
loop_
_entity.id
_entity.type
_entity.pdbx_description
1 polymer ?
#
loop_
_entity_poly.entity_id
_entity_poly.type
_entity_poly.pdbx_seq_one_letter_code
_entity_poly.pdbx_strand_id
1 'polypeptide(L)'
;EDSKNASRTFGDQIGSLQAALDEAERTLNLRLNAPLPRDLDSLEHLVIEHKEFETRLQALSPEVEEVQSTFRSIARKTPALQTKLDKVVNKWNQLWNSSHLYIERLKCVEIVLSGLEETTGVVSEFELKLASYEELPSDLESLQAVHEDLLNLQNSVSQQQIVIDQLNEDAHNARRLVEKSRPNHRGPHHDLDRLDNDVNRLTNRWTNVCSQLVDRLRSCEAAYGLLKNYTNSYQTEVSWVDDSYTKLNNLSPIGDRAKEQLEPTRSLLNHVKEKAPAIEQVNVTGGRFIRESKIYDLRLQRYSDWLIEEVHPSLDVGVKRPGGRASSADHVVEELDILNHRYQALLGILYDRLRQIASLSPEDPHLQFTRSRFEPRISPSSEVGLNTTSALANYATEAVPRAQQFYTVELNTTSALANYATEAGQKQIKSGDLSTTIHSSQKAKVYLLSLFSSYIQANIAWLDTPTEKNNTISITLIKEAEDQFKIS
;
A
#
# COMPACT_ATOMS: atom_id res chain seq x y z
N GLU A 1 44.55 70.11 -20.62
CA GLU A 1 44.32 68.96 -21.51
C GLU A 1 43.92 67.70 -20.75
N ASP A 2 44.29 67.60 -19.48
CA ASP A 2 44.04 66.48 -18.57
C ASP A 2 42.59 66.00 -18.51
N SER A 3 41.62 66.93 -18.48
CA SER A 3 40.19 66.56 -18.48
C SER A 3 39.71 65.94 -19.81
N LYS A 4 40.35 66.25 -20.95
CA LYS A 4 40.02 65.61 -22.24
C LYS A 4 40.66 64.23 -22.34
N ASN A 5 41.85 64.05 -21.75
CA ASN A 5 42.51 62.75 -21.66
C ASN A 5 41.74 61.80 -20.73
N ALA A 6 41.31 62.25 -19.55
CA ALA A 6 40.50 61.46 -18.63
C ALA A 6 39.18 60.97 -19.25
N SER A 7 38.50 61.81 -20.04
CA SER A 7 37.27 61.40 -20.76
C SER A 7 37.51 60.37 -21.87
N ARG A 8 38.69 60.39 -22.51
CA ARG A 8 39.07 59.36 -23.52
C ARG A 8 39.39 58.04 -22.83
N THR A 9 40.25 58.07 -21.80
CA THR A 9 40.61 56.90 -20.99
C THR A 9 39.37 56.23 -20.40
N PHE A 10 38.43 57.01 -19.85
CA PHE A 10 37.15 56.48 -19.38
C PHE A 10 36.36 55.77 -20.49
N GLY A 11 36.36 56.33 -21.70
CA GLY A 11 35.69 55.73 -22.85
C GLY A 11 36.25 54.35 -23.22
N ASP A 12 37.58 54.23 -23.23
CA ASP A 12 38.28 52.98 -23.56
C ASP A 12 38.09 51.93 -22.45
N GLN A 13 38.24 52.32 -21.17
CA GLN A 13 38.02 51.44 -20.03
C GLN A 13 36.57 50.92 -19.99
N ILE A 14 35.57 51.80 -20.22
CA ILE A 14 34.15 51.39 -20.34
C ILE A 14 33.95 50.39 -21.47
N GLY A 15 34.57 50.62 -22.64
CA GLY A 15 34.44 49.72 -23.79
C GLY A 15 35.01 48.33 -23.50
N SER A 16 36.20 48.26 -22.91
CA SER A 16 36.85 47.01 -22.52
C SER A 16 36.04 46.25 -21.47
N LEU A 17 35.66 46.93 -20.39
CA LEU A 17 34.89 46.32 -19.29
C LEU A 17 33.52 45.86 -19.77
N GLN A 18 32.81 46.65 -20.59
CA GLN A 18 31.53 46.25 -21.16
C GLN A 18 31.65 44.95 -21.96
N ALA A 19 32.67 44.81 -22.82
CA ALA A 19 32.89 43.60 -23.61
C ALA A 19 33.17 42.37 -22.73
N ALA A 20 33.97 42.53 -21.67
CA ALA A 20 34.23 41.46 -20.70
C ALA A 20 32.96 41.03 -19.93
N LEU A 21 32.13 41.99 -19.51
CA LEU A 21 30.86 41.70 -18.84
C LEU A 21 29.82 41.09 -19.79
N ASP A 22 29.80 41.50 -21.06
CA ASP A 22 28.93 40.90 -22.09
C ASP A 22 29.27 39.42 -22.28
N GLU A 23 30.56 39.07 -22.31
CA GLU A 23 31.01 37.69 -22.44
C GLU A 23 30.73 36.84 -21.19
N ALA A 24 30.92 37.42 -20.00
CA ALA A 24 30.53 36.78 -18.75
C ALA A 24 29.02 36.52 -18.68
N GLU A 25 28.20 37.49 -19.10
CA GLU A 25 26.73 37.34 -19.16
C GLU A 25 26.32 36.25 -20.14
N ARG A 26 26.94 36.21 -21.33
CA ARG A 26 26.69 35.15 -22.31
C ARG A 26 26.97 33.77 -21.71
N THR A 27 28.11 33.62 -21.04
CA THR A 27 28.51 32.36 -20.38
C THR A 27 27.53 31.97 -19.27
N LEU A 28 27.15 32.92 -18.41
CA LEU A 28 26.22 32.67 -17.32
C LEU A 28 24.81 32.32 -17.82
N ASN A 29 24.33 33.01 -18.85
CA ASN A 29 23.05 32.70 -19.49
C ASN A 29 23.02 31.31 -20.11
N LEU A 30 24.12 30.85 -20.71
CA LEU A 30 24.21 29.47 -21.21
C LEU A 30 24.06 28.46 -20.07
N ARG A 31 24.73 28.68 -18.94
CA ARG A 31 24.62 27.81 -17.75
C ARG A 31 23.24 27.85 -17.10
N LEU A 32 22.62 29.03 -17.01
CA LEU A 32 21.28 29.18 -16.45
C LEU A 32 20.24 28.39 -17.26
N ASN A 33 20.36 28.39 -18.59
CA ASN A 33 19.47 27.68 -19.50
C ASN A 33 19.85 26.21 -19.73
N ALA A 34 21.03 25.77 -19.26
CA ALA A 34 21.40 24.36 -19.30
C ALA A 34 20.45 23.51 -18.45
N PRO A 35 20.18 22.25 -18.86
CA PRO A 35 19.35 21.34 -18.08
C PRO A 35 19.97 21.07 -16.71
N LEU A 36 19.12 20.74 -15.73
CA LEU A 36 19.59 20.38 -14.39
C LEU A 36 20.45 19.10 -14.43
N PRO A 37 21.51 19.02 -13.60
CA PRO A 37 22.24 17.78 -13.40
C PRO A 37 21.32 16.72 -12.78
N ARG A 38 21.66 15.44 -13.01
CA ARG A 38 20.80 14.29 -12.67
C ARG A 38 21.46 13.33 -11.69
N ASP A 39 22.70 13.62 -11.31
CA ASP A 39 23.58 12.84 -10.46
C ASP A 39 24.57 13.80 -9.78
N LEU A 40 25.09 13.38 -8.64
CA LEU A 40 25.98 14.20 -7.81
C LEU A 40 27.31 14.50 -8.49
N ASP A 41 27.87 13.56 -9.29
CA ASP A 41 29.13 13.75 -10.01
C ASP A 41 29.03 14.89 -11.05
N SER A 42 27.97 14.88 -11.86
CA SER A 42 27.69 15.94 -12.82
C SER A 42 27.43 17.28 -12.14
N LEU A 43 26.76 17.26 -10.98
CA LEU A 43 26.53 18.46 -10.18
C LEU A 43 27.85 19.02 -9.62
N GLU A 44 28.72 18.18 -9.07
CA GLU A 44 30.03 18.57 -8.57
C GLU A 44 30.87 19.22 -9.67
N HIS A 45 30.85 18.65 -10.87
CA HIS A 45 31.54 19.25 -12.01
C HIS A 45 31.03 20.66 -12.33
N LEU A 46 29.71 20.86 -12.34
CA LEU A 46 29.11 22.18 -12.55
C LEU A 46 29.47 23.19 -11.45
N VAL A 47 29.58 22.73 -10.19
CA VAL A 47 30.02 23.57 -9.07
C VAL A 47 31.46 24.04 -9.29
N ILE A 48 32.37 23.14 -9.70
CA ILE A 48 33.77 23.47 -9.99
C ILE A 48 33.86 24.48 -11.14
N GLU A 49 33.18 24.21 -12.26
CA GLU A 49 33.14 25.13 -13.39
C GLU A 49 32.58 26.51 -13.02
N HIS A 50 31.60 26.56 -12.10
CA HIS A 50 31.04 27.82 -11.63
C HIS A 50 31.98 28.59 -10.72
N LYS A 51 32.69 27.90 -9.83
CA LYS A 51 33.73 28.50 -9.01
C LYS A 51 34.84 29.16 -9.84
N GLU A 52 35.24 28.53 -10.94
CA GLU A 52 36.20 29.14 -11.87
C GLU A 52 35.64 30.38 -12.56
N PHE A 53 34.36 30.36 -12.93
CA PHE A 53 33.70 31.54 -13.51
C PHE A 53 33.60 32.68 -12.51
N GLU A 54 33.22 32.43 -11.25
CA GLU A 54 33.21 33.45 -10.21
C GLU A 54 34.61 34.02 -9.97
N THR A 55 35.65 33.18 -10.02
CA THR A 55 37.04 33.63 -9.94
C THR A 55 37.40 34.58 -11.09
N ARG A 56 37.03 34.23 -12.33
CA ARG A 56 37.26 35.09 -13.51
C ARG A 56 36.44 36.38 -13.44
N LEU A 57 35.19 36.33 -12.97
CA LEU A 57 34.34 37.50 -12.80
C LEU A 57 34.92 38.44 -11.73
N GLN A 58 35.33 37.89 -10.59
CA GLN A 58 35.96 38.65 -9.49
C GLN A 58 37.26 39.33 -9.92
N ALA A 59 38.01 38.75 -10.86
CA ALA A 59 39.22 39.35 -11.41
C ALA A 59 38.96 40.68 -12.15
N LEU A 60 37.73 40.98 -12.58
CA LEU A 60 37.36 42.26 -13.19
C LEU A 60 37.04 43.36 -12.14
N SER A 61 36.99 43.03 -10.84
CA SER A 61 36.71 44.01 -9.78
C SER A 61 37.63 45.24 -9.81
N PRO A 62 38.96 45.11 -10.01
CA PRO A 62 39.86 46.25 -10.13
C PRO A 62 39.51 47.16 -11.31
N GLU A 63 39.10 46.60 -12.45
CA GLU A 63 38.71 47.38 -13.64
C GLU A 63 37.42 48.17 -13.39
N VAL A 64 36.46 47.59 -12.66
CA VAL A 64 35.23 48.28 -12.24
C VAL A 64 35.57 49.48 -11.32
N GLU A 65 36.47 49.28 -10.37
CA GLU A 65 36.94 50.33 -9.46
C GLU A 65 37.71 51.43 -10.20
N GLU A 66 38.58 51.04 -11.13
CA GLU A 66 39.38 51.95 -11.96
C GLU A 66 38.47 52.82 -12.83
N VAL A 67 37.46 52.25 -13.49
CA VAL A 67 36.46 52.98 -14.29
C VAL A 67 35.72 54.01 -13.44
N GLN A 68 35.29 53.63 -12.23
CA GLN A 68 34.62 54.54 -11.30
C GLN A 68 35.54 55.67 -10.82
N SER A 69 36.80 55.35 -10.50
CA SER A 69 37.82 56.32 -10.10
C SER A 69 38.10 57.32 -11.24
N THR A 70 38.29 56.81 -12.46
CA THR A 70 38.50 57.62 -13.66
C THR A 70 37.31 58.54 -13.91
N PHE A 71 36.08 58.04 -13.77
CA PHE A 71 34.87 58.88 -13.88
C PHE A 71 34.83 60.00 -12.82
N ARG A 72 35.20 59.71 -11.56
CA ARG A 72 35.27 60.73 -10.49
C ARG A 72 36.23 61.86 -10.86
N SER A 73 37.36 61.54 -11.50
CA SER A 73 38.40 62.51 -11.92
C SER A 73 37.97 63.44 -13.07
N ILE A 74 36.91 63.12 -13.81
CA ILE A 74 36.41 63.97 -14.90
C ILE A 74 35.79 65.26 -14.32
N ALA A 75 36.36 66.41 -14.73
CA ALA A 75 35.98 67.74 -14.25
C ALA A 75 34.57 68.17 -14.66
N ARG A 76 34.15 67.87 -15.89
CA ARG A 76 32.79 68.13 -16.39
C ARG A 76 32.08 66.84 -16.77
N LYS A 77 31.36 66.25 -15.81
CA LYS A 77 30.54 65.05 -16.02
C LYS A 77 29.30 65.42 -16.84
N THR A 78 28.98 64.62 -17.85
CA THR A 78 27.76 64.77 -18.64
C THR A 78 26.78 63.64 -18.32
N PRO A 79 25.46 63.84 -18.50
CA PRO A 79 24.48 62.78 -18.30
C PRO A 79 24.79 61.51 -19.11
N ALA A 80 25.31 61.66 -20.34
CA ALA A 80 25.67 60.53 -21.18
C ALA A 80 26.83 59.68 -20.60
N LEU A 81 27.84 60.32 -19.98
CA LEU A 81 28.93 59.59 -19.32
C LEU A 81 28.43 58.87 -18.07
N GLN A 82 27.55 59.51 -17.28
CA GLN A 82 26.91 58.88 -16.13
C GLN A 82 26.11 57.64 -16.56
N THR A 83 25.27 57.76 -17.60
CA THR A 83 24.51 56.63 -18.13
C THR A 83 25.39 55.47 -18.58
N LYS A 84 26.57 55.73 -19.15
CA LYS A 84 27.52 54.66 -19.52
C LYS A 84 28.07 53.94 -18.30
N LEU A 85 28.48 54.69 -17.27
CA LEU A 85 28.94 54.12 -16.01
C LEU A 85 27.84 53.28 -15.36
N ASP A 86 26.63 53.85 -15.23
CA ASP A 86 25.49 53.18 -14.60
C ASP A 86 25.16 51.86 -15.31
N LYS A 87 25.22 51.82 -16.64
CA LYS A 87 24.98 50.59 -17.41
C LYS A 87 25.97 49.48 -17.04
N VAL A 88 27.27 49.78 -17.03
CA VAL A 88 28.33 48.81 -16.72
C VAL A 88 28.24 48.35 -15.26
N VAL A 89 28.03 49.28 -14.32
CA VAL A 89 27.90 48.96 -12.88
C VAL A 89 26.63 48.15 -12.61
N ASN A 90 25.51 48.49 -13.24
CA ASN A 90 24.27 47.72 -13.12
C ASN A 90 24.46 46.31 -13.68
N LYS A 91 25.14 46.17 -14.82
CA LYS A 91 25.45 44.86 -15.41
C LYS A 91 26.33 44.01 -14.51
N TRP A 92 27.38 44.59 -13.93
CA TRP A 92 28.23 43.95 -12.92
C TRP A 92 27.41 43.41 -11.75
N ASN A 93 26.52 44.24 -11.18
CA ASN A 93 25.68 43.82 -10.07
C ASN A 93 24.66 42.74 -10.47
N GLN A 94 24.07 42.84 -11.66
CA GLN A 94 23.13 41.83 -12.19
C GLN A 94 23.81 40.48 -12.43
N LEU A 95 25.06 40.48 -12.91
CA LEU A 95 25.88 39.28 -13.07
C LEU A 95 26.10 38.58 -11.73
N TRP A 96 26.55 39.31 -10.71
CA TRP A 96 26.74 38.73 -9.37
C TRP A 96 25.44 38.22 -8.75
N ASN A 97 24.34 38.94 -8.90
CA ASN A 97 23.03 38.47 -8.45
C ASN A 97 22.61 37.16 -9.15
N SER A 98 22.84 37.07 -10.46
CA SER A 98 22.51 35.88 -11.25
C SER A 98 23.46 34.71 -10.94
N SER A 99 24.74 34.99 -10.69
CA SER A 99 25.76 34.04 -10.25
C SER A 99 25.37 33.43 -8.90
N HIS A 100 24.98 34.28 -7.95
CA HIS A 100 24.52 33.83 -6.64
C HIS A 100 23.26 32.96 -6.73
N LEU A 101 22.27 33.37 -7.54
CA LEU A 101 21.07 32.54 -7.77
C LEU A 101 21.41 31.19 -8.41
N TYR A 102 22.41 31.14 -9.29
CA TYR A 102 22.87 29.89 -9.89
C TYR A 102 23.50 28.96 -8.85
N ILE A 103 24.32 29.48 -7.94
CA ILE A 103 24.90 28.68 -6.85
C ILE A 103 23.81 28.17 -5.90
N GLU A 104 22.89 29.02 -5.47
CA GLU A 104 21.78 28.59 -4.60
C GLU A 104 20.93 27.52 -5.30
N ARG A 105 20.71 27.65 -6.62
CA ARG A 105 20.06 26.62 -7.42
C ARG A 105 20.81 25.29 -7.37
N LEU A 106 22.13 25.29 -7.57
CA LEU A 106 22.92 24.05 -7.51
C LEU A 106 22.82 23.40 -6.13
N LYS A 107 22.88 24.17 -5.04
CA LYS A 107 22.70 23.64 -3.68
C LYS A 107 21.34 22.97 -3.47
N CYS A 108 20.25 23.60 -3.93
CA CYS A 108 18.93 22.98 -3.82
C CYS A 108 18.83 21.70 -4.66
N VAL A 109 19.42 21.66 -5.85
CA VAL A 109 19.44 20.44 -6.67
C VAL A 109 20.28 19.34 -5.99
N GLU A 110 21.40 19.69 -5.37
CA GLU A 110 22.25 18.76 -4.59
C GLU A 110 21.47 18.13 -3.43
N ILE A 111 20.71 18.93 -2.69
CA ILE A 111 19.83 18.44 -1.60
C ILE A 111 18.82 17.43 -2.15
N VAL A 112 18.15 17.74 -3.27
CA VAL A 112 17.16 16.83 -3.87
C VAL A 112 17.81 15.56 -4.40
N LEU A 113 18.97 15.64 -5.07
CA LEU A 113 19.68 14.45 -5.59
C LEU A 113 20.15 13.55 -4.45
N SER A 114 20.70 14.13 -3.39
CA SER A 114 21.09 13.39 -2.18
C SER A 114 19.88 12.76 -1.49
N GLY A 115 18.78 13.51 -1.38
CA GLY A 115 17.53 13.01 -0.81
C GLY A 115 16.90 11.90 -1.64
N LEU A 116 17.03 11.93 -2.98
CA LEU A 116 16.60 10.84 -3.86
C LEU A 116 17.41 9.57 -3.61
N GLU A 117 18.74 9.66 -3.43
CA GLU A 117 19.60 8.52 -3.11
C GLU A 117 19.28 7.93 -1.72
N GLU A 118 19.21 8.78 -0.70
CA GLU A 118 18.87 8.39 0.67
C GLU A 118 17.49 7.72 0.73
N THR A 119 16.47 8.38 0.18
CA THR A 119 15.10 7.87 0.18
C THR A 119 14.99 6.59 -0.64
N THR A 120 15.75 6.46 -1.73
CA THR A 120 15.78 5.21 -2.50
C THR A 120 16.33 4.06 -1.66
N GLY A 121 17.37 4.30 -0.86
CA GLY A 121 17.89 3.33 0.10
C GLY A 121 16.85 2.89 1.11
N VAL A 122 16.20 3.86 1.78
CA VAL A 122 15.14 3.61 2.78
C VAL A 122 13.98 2.82 2.20
N VAL A 123 13.42 3.25 1.06
CA VAL A 123 12.29 2.57 0.40
C VAL A 123 12.68 1.15 0.00
N SER A 124 13.88 0.97 -0.56
CA SER A 124 14.36 -0.35 -1.01
C SER A 124 14.55 -1.32 0.17
N GLU A 125 15.02 -0.84 1.33
CA GLU A 125 15.13 -1.67 2.54
C GLU A 125 13.77 -2.25 2.95
N PHE A 126 12.74 -1.42 3.01
CA PHE A 126 11.40 -1.88 3.36
C PHE A 126 10.78 -2.76 2.27
N GLU A 127 11.02 -2.47 1.01
CA GLU A 127 10.56 -3.31 -0.10
C GLU A 127 11.14 -4.72 0.00
N LEU A 128 12.45 -4.83 0.26
CA LEU A 128 13.13 -6.10 0.42
C LEU A 128 12.66 -6.85 1.68
N LYS A 129 12.45 -6.13 2.80
CA LYS A 129 11.91 -6.73 4.02
C LYS A 129 10.49 -7.27 3.79
N LEU A 130 9.64 -6.55 3.06
CA LEU A 130 8.32 -7.05 2.66
C LEU A 130 8.45 -8.26 1.72
N ALA A 131 9.38 -8.27 0.77
CA ALA A 131 9.60 -9.42 -0.11
C ALA A 131 10.13 -10.66 0.63
N SER A 132 10.74 -10.50 1.80
CA SER A 132 11.29 -11.61 2.59
C SER A 132 10.26 -12.42 3.40
N TYR A 133 9.02 -11.94 3.52
CA TYR A 133 7.97 -12.71 4.22
C TYR A 133 7.59 -13.93 3.39
N GLU A 134 7.51 -15.08 4.06
CA GLU A 134 7.11 -16.36 3.47
C GLU A 134 5.60 -16.55 3.54
N GLU A 135 5.13 -17.68 3.00
CA GLU A 135 3.72 -18.11 3.06
C GLU A 135 3.15 -18.07 4.48
N LEU A 136 1.82 -17.90 4.57
CA LEU A 136 1.12 -17.76 5.85
C LEU A 136 1.39 -18.98 6.76
N PRO A 137 1.83 -18.79 8.02
CA PRO A 137 2.07 -19.90 8.94
C PRO A 137 0.83 -20.76 9.25
N SER A 138 1.06 -22.04 9.58
CA SER A 138 0.01 -23.02 9.88
C SER A 138 -0.36 -23.12 11.36
N ASP A 139 0.39 -22.47 12.24
CA ASP A 139 0.19 -22.52 13.69
C ASP A 139 0.10 -21.11 14.30
N LEU A 140 -0.56 -21.03 15.45
CA LEU A 140 -0.86 -19.76 16.11
C LEU A 140 0.38 -19.04 16.64
N GLU A 141 1.42 -19.77 17.06
CA GLU A 141 2.64 -19.18 17.62
C GLU A 141 3.45 -18.48 16.52
N SER A 142 3.69 -19.18 15.42
CA SER A 142 4.37 -18.62 14.25
C SER A 142 3.58 -17.46 13.63
N LEU A 143 2.25 -17.56 13.55
CA LEU A 143 1.41 -16.48 13.02
C LEU A 143 1.41 -15.24 13.93
N GLN A 144 1.45 -15.44 15.25
CA GLN A 144 1.64 -14.34 16.20
C GLN A 144 3.01 -13.68 16.03
N ALA A 145 4.09 -14.46 15.84
CA ALA A 145 5.41 -13.93 15.60
C ALA A 145 5.48 -13.08 14.32
N VAL A 146 4.83 -13.52 13.23
CA VAL A 146 4.70 -12.72 12.00
C VAL A 146 3.93 -11.43 12.24
N HIS A 147 2.84 -11.47 13.00
CA HIS A 147 2.07 -10.27 13.35
C HIS A 147 2.91 -9.27 14.16
N GLU A 148 3.68 -9.74 15.14
CA GLU A 148 4.58 -8.90 15.94
C GLU A 148 5.70 -8.27 15.09
N ASP A 149 6.29 -9.02 14.16
CA ASP A 149 7.29 -8.47 13.22
C ASP A 149 6.68 -7.40 12.30
N LEU A 150 5.44 -7.60 11.82
CA LEU A 150 4.72 -6.62 11.02
C LEU A 150 4.38 -5.34 11.81
N LEU A 151 4.04 -5.44 13.11
CA LEU A 151 3.82 -4.27 13.97
C LEU A 151 5.12 -3.50 14.20
N ASN A 152 6.25 -4.19 14.40
CA ASN A 152 7.55 -3.54 14.49
C ASN A 152 7.90 -2.82 13.18
N LEU A 153 7.64 -3.47 12.04
CA LEU A 153 7.82 -2.88 10.72
C LEU A 153 6.96 -1.63 10.53
N GLN A 154 5.72 -1.62 11.01
CA GLN A 154 4.83 -0.45 10.99
C GLN A 154 5.39 0.73 11.77
N ASN A 155 5.96 0.47 12.95
CA ASN A 155 6.62 1.51 13.72
C ASN A 155 7.82 2.09 12.96
N SER A 156 8.66 1.23 12.36
CA SER A 156 9.80 1.67 11.54
C SER A 156 9.38 2.48 10.31
N VAL A 157 8.34 2.04 9.59
CA VAL A 157 7.78 2.78 8.45
C VAL A 157 7.28 4.15 8.88
N SER A 158 6.56 4.24 10.02
CA SER A 158 6.03 5.51 10.51
C SER A 158 7.13 6.53 10.85
N GLN A 159 8.29 6.07 11.33
CA GLN A 159 9.43 6.92 11.64
C GLN A 159 10.11 7.48 10.39
N GLN A 160 10.03 6.78 9.26
CA GLN A 160 10.69 7.17 8.01
C GLN A 160 9.83 8.06 7.11
N GLN A 161 8.54 8.27 7.44
CA GLN A 161 7.66 9.18 6.68
C GLN A 161 8.24 10.59 6.55
N ILE A 162 8.96 11.07 7.57
CA ILE A 162 9.57 12.41 7.56
C ILE A 162 10.61 12.58 6.44
N VAL A 163 11.32 11.51 6.07
CA VAL A 163 12.31 11.54 4.99
C VAL A 163 11.62 11.75 3.63
N ILE A 164 10.47 11.10 3.42
CA ILE A 164 9.65 11.25 2.21
C ILE A 164 9.08 12.67 2.12
N ASP A 165 8.54 13.18 3.23
CA ASP A 165 7.97 14.51 3.29
C ASP A 165 9.04 15.58 3.03
N GLN A 166 10.23 15.40 3.60
CA GLN A 166 11.38 16.29 3.39
C GLN A 166 11.81 16.30 1.92
N LEU A 167 11.92 15.14 1.27
CA LEU A 167 12.25 15.06 -0.16
C LEU A 167 11.25 15.82 -1.04
N ASN A 168 9.94 15.70 -0.75
CA ASN A 168 8.90 16.40 -1.50
C ASN A 168 9.01 17.93 -1.30
N GLU A 169 9.25 18.38 -0.08
CA GLU A 169 9.45 19.81 0.22
C GLU A 169 10.72 20.36 -0.45
N ASP A 170 11.82 19.60 -0.45
CA ASP A 170 13.06 19.99 -1.11
C ASP A 170 12.89 20.09 -2.63
N ALA A 171 12.13 19.17 -3.23
CA ALA A 171 11.78 19.21 -4.65
C ALA A 171 10.96 20.48 -4.99
N HIS A 172 9.99 20.84 -4.16
CA HIS A 172 9.22 22.07 -4.31
C HIS A 172 10.09 23.33 -4.19
N ASN A 173 11.00 23.36 -3.22
CA ASN A 173 11.94 24.46 -3.04
C ASN A 173 12.91 24.59 -4.22
N ALA A 174 13.43 23.47 -4.73
CA ALA A 174 14.27 23.44 -5.92
C ALA A 174 13.54 23.98 -7.15
N ARG A 175 12.29 23.55 -7.40
CA ARG A 175 11.45 24.07 -8.50
C ARG A 175 11.30 25.59 -8.43
N ARG A 176 10.91 26.13 -7.27
CA ARG A 176 10.75 27.59 -7.07
C ARG A 176 12.05 28.34 -7.37
N LEU A 177 13.20 27.81 -6.94
CA LEU A 177 14.49 28.47 -7.12
C LEU A 177 15.01 28.38 -8.55
N VAL A 178 14.83 27.24 -9.23
CA VAL A 178 15.18 27.07 -10.64
C VAL A 178 14.39 28.04 -11.51
N GLU A 179 13.08 28.16 -11.29
CA GLU A 179 12.22 29.13 -11.98
C GLU A 179 12.70 30.57 -11.75
N LYS A 180 13.00 30.93 -10.50
CA LYS A 180 13.55 32.25 -10.14
C LYS A 180 14.90 32.54 -10.82
N SER A 181 15.75 31.53 -10.98
CA SER A 181 17.06 31.66 -11.64
C SER A 181 16.94 31.86 -13.17
N ARG A 182 15.79 31.52 -13.77
CA ARG A 182 15.56 31.58 -15.23
C ARG A 182 14.47 32.60 -15.61
N PRO A 183 14.64 33.91 -15.31
CA PRO A 183 13.58 34.91 -15.52
C PRO A 183 13.18 35.11 -17.00
N ASN A 184 14.10 34.77 -17.91
CA ASN A 184 13.90 34.89 -19.36
C ASN A 184 13.38 33.60 -20.00
N HIS A 185 13.24 32.51 -19.24
CA HIS A 185 12.66 31.27 -19.78
C HIS A 185 11.20 31.52 -20.16
N ARG A 186 10.81 30.97 -21.31
CA ARG A 186 9.46 31.07 -21.87
C ARG A 186 9.07 29.68 -22.32
N GLY A 187 8.22 29.02 -21.55
CA GLY A 187 7.75 27.68 -21.86
C GLY A 187 7.87 26.71 -20.69
N PRO A 188 7.59 25.42 -20.92
CA PRO A 188 7.66 24.39 -19.90
C PRO A 188 9.09 24.15 -19.42
N HIS A 189 9.23 23.71 -18.17
CA HIS A 189 10.50 23.34 -17.56
C HIS A 189 10.63 21.81 -17.56
N HIS A 190 10.92 21.22 -18.73
CA HIS A 190 10.96 19.76 -18.89
C HIS A 190 11.99 19.05 -18.00
N ASP A 191 13.07 19.72 -17.62
CA ASP A 191 14.06 19.20 -16.69
C ASP A 191 13.51 19.13 -15.25
N LEU A 192 12.75 20.14 -14.81
CA LEU A 192 12.01 20.09 -13.55
C LEU A 192 10.91 19.02 -13.57
N ASP A 193 10.19 18.89 -14.68
CA ASP A 193 9.15 17.85 -14.80
C ASP A 193 9.76 16.44 -14.68
N ARG A 194 10.98 16.24 -15.20
CA ARG A 194 11.72 14.98 -15.02
C ARG A 194 12.13 14.76 -13.57
N LEU A 195 12.63 15.79 -12.88
CA LEU A 195 12.99 15.70 -11.46
C LEU A 195 11.78 15.36 -10.59
N ASP A 196 10.66 16.06 -10.81
CA ASP A 196 9.40 15.78 -10.13
C ASP A 196 8.92 14.35 -10.41
N ASN A 197 9.08 13.85 -11.64
CA ASN A 197 8.72 12.47 -11.97
C ASN A 197 9.54 11.43 -11.19
N ASP A 198 10.82 11.67 -10.88
CA ASP A 198 11.59 10.74 -10.04
C ASP A 198 11.14 10.76 -8.59
N VAL A 199 10.91 11.96 -8.05
CA VAL A 199 10.36 12.13 -6.70
C VAL A 199 8.99 11.44 -6.61
N ASN A 200 8.11 11.67 -7.58
CA ASN A 200 6.80 11.02 -7.65
C ASN A 200 6.90 9.50 -7.78
N ARG A 201 7.83 8.98 -8.61
CA ARG A 201 8.07 7.53 -8.72
C ARG A 201 8.45 6.93 -7.37
N LEU A 202 9.30 7.62 -6.62
CA LEU A 202 9.75 7.17 -5.30
C LEU A 202 8.65 7.27 -4.23
N THR A 203 7.87 8.36 -4.23
CA THR A 203 6.69 8.53 -3.38
C THR A 203 5.62 7.46 -3.66
N ASN A 204 5.43 7.05 -4.92
CA ASN A 204 4.53 5.96 -5.28
C ASN A 204 5.02 4.60 -4.75
N ARG A 205 6.32 4.31 -4.85
CA ARG A 205 6.92 3.11 -4.25
C ARG A 205 6.73 3.09 -2.74
N TRP A 206 6.99 4.21 -2.06
CA TRP A 206 6.73 4.35 -0.63
C TRP A 206 5.27 4.11 -0.27
N THR A 207 4.33 4.69 -1.02
CA THR A 207 2.90 4.49 -0.81
C THR A 207 2.53 3.01 -0.94
N ASN A 208 3.10 2.30 -1.92
CA ASN A 208 2.90 0.86 -2.06
C ASN A 208 3.44 0.09 -0.84
N VAL A 209 4.63 0.41 -0.33
CA VAL A 209 5.16 -0.19 0.92
C VAL A 209 4.16 -0.05 2.08
N CYS A 210 3.63 1.15 2.28
CA CYS A 210 2.62 1.42 3.32
C CYS A 210 1.35 0.59 3.12
N SER A 211 0.81 0.53 1.89
CA SER A 211 -0.39 -0.25 1.58
C SER A 211 -0.18 -1.75 1.78
N GLN A 212 0.94 -2.31 1.30
CA GLN A 212 1.29 -3.72 1.47
C GLN A 212 1.40 -4.11 2.93
N LEU A 213 1.98 -3.25 3.75
CA LEU A 213 2.09 -3.47 5.19
C LEU A 213 0.74 -3.53 5.88
N VAL A 214 -0.15 -2.56 5.59
CA VAL A 214 -1.52 -2.54 6.15
C VAL A 214 -2.29 -3.78 5.74
N ASP A 215 -2.23 -4.17 4.47
CA ASP A 215 -2.92 -5.36 3.96
C ASP A 215 -2.44 -6.65 4.62
N ARG A 216 -1.12 -6.77 4.84
CA ARG A 216 -0.52 -7.94 5.51
C ARG A 216 -0.87 -7.99 6.98
N LEU A 217 -0.84 -6.87 7.71
CA LEU A 217 -1.28 -6.80 9.10
C LEU A 217 -2.73 -7.28 9.24
N ARG A 218 -3.63 -6.72 8.42
CA ARG A 218 -5.05 -7.08 8.45
C ARG A 218 -5.29 -8.55 8.13
N SER A 219 -4.61 -9.08 7.12
CA SER A 219 -4.74 -10.48 6.72
C SER A 219 -4.19 -11.43 7.78
N CYS A 220 -3.05 -11.09 8.39
CA CYS A 220 -2.46 -11.85 9.48
C CYS A 220 -3.36 -11.90 10.72
N GLU A 221 -3.97 -10.75 11.11
CA GLU A 221 -4.91 -10.68 12.23
C GLU A 221 -6.19 -11.49 11.95
N ALA A 222 -6.75 -11.36 10.74
CA ALA A 222 -7.92 -12.13 10.31
C ALA A 222 -7.64 -13.64 10.31
N ALA A 223 -6.49 -14.04 9.76
CA ALA A 223 -6.04 -15.41 9.75
C ALA A 223 -5.86 -15.96 11.17
N TYR A 224 -5.30 -15.17 12.09
CA TYR A 224 -5.11 -15.59 13.49
C TYR A 224 -6.45 -15.86 14.18
N GLY A 225 -7.42 -14.95 14.03
CA GLY A 225 -8.76 -15.15 14.57
C GLY A 225 -9.46 -16.38 13.99
N LEU A 226 -9.34 -16.59 12.67
CA LEU A 226 -9.92 -17.76 12.00
C LEU A 226 -9.26 -19.07 12.45
N LEU A 227 -7.93 -19.13 12.47
CA LEU A 227 -7.18 -20.32 12.87
C LEU A 227 -7.49 -20.68 14.32
N LYS A 228 -7.49 -19.71 15.23
CA LYS A 228 -7.81 -19.94 16.64
C LYS A 228 -9.20 -20.52 16.83
N ASN A 229 -10.19 -19.97 16.14
CA ASN A 229 -11.57 -20.46 16.21
C ASN A 229 -11.71 -21.85 15.60
N TYR A 230 -11.03 -22.09 14.47
CA TYR A 230 -10.98 -23.39 13.81
C TYR A 230 -10.35 -24.44 14.73
N THR A 231 -9.13 -24.24 15.23
CA THR A 231 -8.41 -25.20 16.06
C THR A 231 -9.21 -25.59 17.32
N ASN A 232 -9.82 -24.62 18.00
CA ASN A 232 -10.64 -24.89 19.18
C ASN A 232 -11.89 -25.74 18.84
N SER A 233 -12.58 -25.38 17.77
CA SER A 233 -13.80 -26.09 17.35
C SER A 233 -13.48 -27.48 16.82
N TYR A 234 -12.42 -27.59 16.01
CA TYR A 234 -11.91 -28.84 15.47
C TYR A 234 -11.53 -29.81 16.59
N GLN A 235 -10.72 -29.38 17.57
CA GLN A 235 -10.32 -30.23 18.68
C GLN A 235 -11.51 -30.71 19.52
N THR A 236 -12.51 -29.84 19.72
CA THR A 236 -13.76 -30.18 20.43
C THR A 236 -14.52 -31.29 19.70
N GLU A 237 -14.69 -31.15 18.39
CA GLU A 237 -15.46 -32.12 17.61
C GLU A 237 -14.69 -33.41 17.33
N VAL A 238 -13.36 -33.37 17.14
CA VAL A 238 -12.51 -34.58 17.06
C VAL A 238 -12.63 -35.40 18.35
N SER A 239 -12.49 -34.77 19.52
CA SER A 239 -12.65 -35.46 20.80
C SER A 239 -14.04 -36.07 20.95
N TRP A 240 -15.08 -35.36 20.53
CA TRP A 240 -16.44 -35.89 20.58
C TRP A 240 -16.66 -37.07 19.61
N VAL A 241 -16.04 -37.05 18.43
CA VAL A 241 -16.05 -38.17 17.48
C VAL A 241 -15.32 -39.37 18.10
N ASP A 242 -14.15 -39.18 18.71
CA ASP A 242 -13.40 -40.23 19.42
C ASP A 242 -14.24 -40.89 20.52
N ASP A 243 -14.89 -40.08 21.36
CA ASP A 243 -15.80 -40.55 22.41
C ASP A 243 -16.98 -41.34 21.84
N SER A 244 -17.50 -40.90 20.68
CA SER A 244 -18.63 -41.56 20.02
C SER A 244 -18.24 -42.90 19.39
N TYR A 245 -17.02 -43.01 18.85
CA TYR A 245 -16.44 -44.29 18.44
C TYR A 245 -16.24 -45.24 19.64
N THR A 246 -15.80 -44.71 20.78
CA THR A 246 -15.68 -45.50 22.02
C THR A 246 -17.04 -46.03 22.47
N LYS A 247 -18.09 -45.19 22.45
CA LYS A 247 -19.47 -45.61 22.75
C LYS A 247 -19.98 -46.66 21.77
N LEU A 248 -19.71 -46.49 20.47
CA LEU A 248 -20.05 -47.45 19.43
C LEU A 248 -19.39 -48.81 19.69
N ASN A 249 -18.09 -48.82 20.00
CA ASN A 249 -17.33 -50.04 20.27
C ASN A 249 -17.79 -50.78 21.54
N ASN A 250 -18.38 -50.06 22.49
CA ASN A 250 -18.96 -50.63 23.71
C ASN A 250 -20.38 -51.17 23.51
N LEU A 251 -21.03 -50.93 22.37
CA LEU A 251 -22.33 -51.53 22.07
C LEU A 251 -22.16 -53.04 21.85
N SER A 252 -23.07 -53.84 22.43
CA SER A 252 -22.99 -55.30 22.28
C SER A 252 -23.14 -55.72 20.81
N PRO A 253 -22.49 -56.81 20.37
CA PRO A 253 -22.66 -57.32 19.01
C PRO A 253 -24.14 -57.59 18.69
N ILE A 254 -24.52 -57.41 17.42
CA ILE A 254 -25.85 -57.80 16.97
C ILE A 254 -25.87 -59.31 16.77
N GLY A 255 -26.82 -59.98 17.42
CA GLY A 255 -27.06 -61.41 17.32
C GLY A 255 -28.48 -61.74 17.77
N ASP A 256 -28.67 -62.84 18.52
CA ASP A 256 -30.01 -63.32 18.91
C ASP A 256 -30.83 -62.32 19.73
N ARG A 257 -30.17 -61.39 20.43
CA ARG A 257 -30.80 -60.32 21.22
C ARG A 257 -30.84 -58.97 20.49
N ALA A 258 -30.99 -58.99 19.16
CA ALA A 258 -30.97 -57.80 18.30
C ALA A 258 -31.93 -56.69 18.74
N LYS A 259 -33.14 -57.04 19.20
CA LYS A 259 -34.14 -56.07 19.67
C LYS A 259 -33.66 -55.22 20.85
N GLU A 260 -32.88 -55.80 21.77
CA GLU A 260 -32.35 -55.09 22.94
C GLU A 260 -31.31 -54.04 22.54
N GLN A 261 -30.68 -54.20 21.37
CA GLN A 261 -29.69 -53.28 20.84
C GLN A 261 -30.29 -52.11 20.06
N LEU A 262 -31.60 -52.10 19.83
CA LEU A 262 -32.29 -51.07 19.06
C LEU A 262 -32.16 -49.68 19.69
N GLU A 263 -32.59 -49.54 20.95
CA GLU A 263 -32.61 -48.25 21.63
C GLU A 263 -31.21 -47.69 21.92
N PRO A 264 -30.21 -48.49 22.35
CA PRO A 264 -28.83 -48.01 22.46
C PRO A 264 -28.27 -47.49 21.14
N THR A 265 -28.50 -48.21 20.03
CA THR A 265 -28.03 -47.82 18.69
C THR A 265 -28.75 -46.56 18.19
N ARG A 266 -30.07 -46.50 18.36
CA ARG A 266 -30.90 -45.34 17.97
C ARG A 266 -30.54 -44.10 18.77
N SER A 267 -30.34 -44.24 20.07
CA SER A 267 -29.91 -43.16 20.95
C SER A 267 -28.57 -42.60 20.49
N LEU A 268 -27.55 -43.45 20.28
CA LEU A 268 -26.25 -42.99 19.79
C LEU A 268 -26.37 -42.32 18.41
N LEU A 269 -27.14 -42.90 17.48
CA LEU A 269 -27.38 -42.29 16.17
C LEU A 269 -28.02 -40.90 16.26
N ASN A 270 -28.99 -40.70 17.16
CA ASN A 270 -29.62 -39.38 17.33
C ASN A 270 -28.62 -38.34 17.83
N HIS A 271 -27.78 -38.67 18.81
CA HIS A 271 -26.70 -37.79 19.26
C HIS A 271 -25.71 -37.46 18.14
N VAL A 272 -25.38 -38.44 17.29
CA VAL A 272 -24.48 -38.21 16.15
C VAL A 272 -25.10 -37.29 15.10
N LYS A 273 -26.41 -37.40 14.86
CA LYS A 273 -27.15 -36.49 13.97
C LYS A 273 -27.22 -35.07 14.50
N GLU A 274 -27.44 -34.90 15.80
CA GLU A 274 -27.49 -33.60 16.45
C GLU A 274 -26.17 -32.84 16.35
N LYS A 275 -25.05 -33.53 16.13
CA LYS A 275 -23.74 -32.92 15.90
C LYS A 275 -23.47 -32.38 14.50
N ALA A 276 -24.33 -32.68 13.51
CA ALA A 276 -24.11 -32.20 12.14
C ALA A 276 -23.87 -30.68 12.03
N PRO A 277 -24.61 -29.79 12.73
CA PRO A 277 -24.37 -28.35 12.64
C PRO A 277 -23.01 -27.91 13.20
N ALA A 278 -22.48 -28.61 14.22
CA ALA A 278 -21.18 -28.30 14.80
C ALA A 278 -20.04 -28.70 13.87
N ILE A 279 -20.13 -29.89 13.25
CA ILE A 279 -19.18 -30.34 12.21
C ILE A 279 -19.19 -29.37 11.02
N GLU A 280 -20.37 -28.95 10.58
CA GLU A 280 -20.50 -27.97 9.50
C GLU A 280 -19.87 -26.62 9.89
N GLN A 281 -20.05 -26.17 11.13
CA GLN A 281 -19.42 -24.94 11.60
C GLN A 281 -17.88 -25.01 11.60
N VAL A 282 -17.30 -26.18 11.92
CA VAL A 282 -15.85 -26.43 11.79
C VAL A 282 -15.42 -26.32 10.32
N ASN A 283 -16.17 -26.95 9.40
CA ASN A 283 -15.91 -26.87 7.95
C ASN A 283 -15.96 -25.43 7.42
N VAL A 284 -16.98 -24.65 7.82
CA VAL A 284 -17.12 -23.25 7.43
C VAL A 284 -15.95 -22.42 7.95
N THR A 285 -15.55 -22.60 9.21
CA THR A 285 -14.47 -21.82 9.83
C THR A 285 -13.11 -22.17 9.21
N GLY A 286 -12.83 -23.47 9.02
CA GLY A 286 -11.60 -23.93 8.36
C GLY A 286 -11.55 -23.53 6.89
N GLY A 287 -12.66 -23.63 6.16
CA GLY A 287 -12.76 -23.17 4.77
C GLY A 287 -12.51 -21.66 4.61
N ARG A 288 -12.91 -20.86 5.59
CA ARG A 288 -12.58 -19.42 5.63
C ARG A 288 -11.09 -19.16 5.88
N PHE A 289 -10.46 -19.90 6.80
CA PHE A 289 -9.01 -19.82 7.01
C PHE A 289 -8.22 -20.21 5.75
N ILE A 290 -8.57 -21.33 5.12
CA ILE A 290 -7.95 -21.80 3.86
C ILE A 290 -7.98 -20.71 2.78
N ARG A 291 -9.11 -20.01 2.65
CA ARG A 291 -9.25 -18.92 1.69
C ARG A 291 -8.35 -17.73 2.03
N GLU A 292 -8.31 -17.33 3.30
CA GLU A 292 -7.48 -16.21 3.76
C GLU A 292 -5.99 -16.51 3.53
N SER A 293 -5.53 -17.71 3.90
CA SER A 293 -4.17 -18.23 3.65
C SER A 293 -3.79 -18.14 2.17
N LYS A 294 -4.60 -18.71 1.27
CA LYS A 294 -4.32 -18.66 -0.18
C LYS A 294 -4.30 -17.24 -0.75
N ILE A 295 -5.15 -16.34 -0.24
CA ILE A 295 -5.18 -14.94 -0.67
C ILE A 295 -3.91 -14.22 -0.21
N TYR A 296 -3.47 -14.46 1.03
CA TYR A 296 -2.24 -13.90 1.57
C TYR A 296 -1.03 -14.32 0.73
N ASP A 297 -0.88 -15.61 0.48
CA ASP A 297 0.25 -16.17 -0.29
C ASP A 297 0.28 -15.64 -1.73
N LEU A 298 -0.89 -15.54 -2.38
CA LEU A 298 -1.00 -14.96 -3.72
C LEU A 298 -0.60 -13.47 -3.74
N ARG A 299 -0.93 -12.71 -2.70
CA ARG A 299 -0.53 -11.29 -2.60
C ARG A 299 0.96 -11.14 -2.39
N LEU A 300 1.58 -12.00 -1.57
CA LEU A 300 3.03 -12.05 -1.42
C LEU A 300 3.71 -12.31 -2.75
N GLN A 301 3.25 -13.33 -3.49
CA GLN A 301 3.81 -13.66 -4.79
C GLN A 301 3.71 -12.49 -5.76
N ARG A 302 2.53 -11.86 -5.89
CA ARG A 302 2.34 -10.72 -6.79
C ARG A 302 3.21 -9.52 -6.42
N TYR A 303 3.39 -9.27 -5.12
CA TYR A 303 4.27 -8.22 -4.66
C TYR A 303 5.72 -8.50 -5.06
N SER A 304 6.20 -9.73 -4.85
CA SER A 304 7.55 -10.14 -5.24
C SER A 304 7.75 -10.08 -6.77
N ASP A 305 6.78 -10.55 -7.55
CA ASP A 305 6.82 -10.49 -9.01
C ASP A 305 6.89 -9.02 -9.49
N TRP A 306 6.02 -8.15 -8.97
CA TRP A 306 6.06 -6.71 -9.24
C TRP A 306 7.41 -6.09 -8.85
N LEU A 307 7.95 -6.45 -7.67
CA LEU A 307 9.19 -5.88 -7.18
C LEU A 307 10.36 -6.24 -8.10
N ILE A 308 10.42 -7.47 -8.59
CA ILE A 308 11.45 -7.93 -9.54
C ILE A 308 11.26 -7.24 -10.89
N GLU A 309 10.05 -7.25 -11.43
CA GLU A 309 9.80 -6.74 -12.79
C GLU A 309 9.99 -5.23 -12.91
N GLU A 310 9.52 -4.46 -11.92
CA GLU A 310 9.40 -3.00 -12.03
C GLU A 310 10.47 -2.22 -11.25
N VAL A 311 11.06 -2.81 -10.20
CA VAL A 311 11.93 -2.05 -9.26
C VAL A 311 13.34 -2.61 -9.18
N HIS A 312 13.49 -3.92 -8.95
CA HIS A 312 14.78 -4.59 -8.80
C HIS A 312 14.92 -5.79 -9.74
N PRO A 313 15.11 -5.58 -11.06
CA PRO A 313 15.24 -6.68 -12.04
C PRO A 313 16.40 -7.65 -11.80
N SER A 314 17.41 -7.22 -11.05
CA SER A 314 18.55 -8.04 -10.67
C SER A 314 18.36 -8.80 -9.35
N LEU A 315 17.22 -8.65 -8.69
CA LEU A 315 16.96 -9.27 -7.40
C LEU A 315 16.61 -10.75 -7.58
N ASP A 316 17.48 -11.61 -7.08
CA ASP A 316 17.28 -13.06 -7.11
C ASP A 316 16.43 -13.55 -5.93
N VAL A 317 15.17 -13.09 -5.85
CA VAL A 317 14.20 -13.56 -4.83
C VAL A 317 13.82 -15.03 -5.09
N GLY A 318 14.07 -15.54 -6.29
CA GLY A 318 13.56 -16.80 -6.81
C GLY A 318 14.21 -18.09 -6.27
N VAL A 319 15.29 -18.03 -5.49
CA VAL A 319 16.09 -19.25 -5.15
C VAL A 319 15.70 -19.88 -3.81
N LYS A 320 14.72 -19.35 -3.08
CA LYS A 320 14.16 -20.03 -1.89
C LYS A 320 12.65 -20.17 -1.98
N ARG A 321 12.17 -20.87 -3.00
CA ARG A 321 10.97 -21.70 -2.80
C ARG A 321 11.45 -23.05 -2.27
N PRO A 322 11.39 -23.33 -0.96
CA PRO A 322 11.42 -24.72 -0.52
C PRO A 322 10.12 -25.37 -1.02
N GLY A 323 10.12 -25.76 -2.30
CA GLY A 323 9.10 -26.64 -2.84
C GLY A 323 9.13 -27.91 -2.01
N GLY A 324 8.15 -28.07 -1.11
CA GLY A 324 8.06 -29.25 -0.26
C GLY A 324 7.47 -29.06 1.13
N ARG A 325 7.22 -27.82 1.62
CA ARG A 325 6.36 -27.65 2.79
C ARG A 325 4.90 -27.54 2.34
N ALA A 326 4.04 -28.37 2.91
CA ALA A 326 2.60 -28.25 2.72
C ALA A 326 2.17 -26.85 3.20
N SER A 327 1.37 -26.14 2.40
CA SER A 327 0.87 -24.82 2.78
C SER A 327 0.01 -24.95 4.04
N SER A 328 -0.10 -23.88 4.84
CA SER A 328 -1.01 -23.83 5.98
C SER A 328 -2.45 -24.17 5.59
N ALA A 329 -2.86 -23.80 4.38
CA ALA A 329 -4.12 -24.20 3.81
C ALA A 329 -4.23 -25.72 3.64
N ASP A 330 -3.18 -26.39 3.14
CA ASP A 330 -3.19 -27.84 2.87
C ASP A 330 -3.33 -28.66 4.15
N HIS A 331 -2.73 -28.19 5.25
CA HIS A 331 -2.87 -28.86 6.54
C HIS A 331 -4.32 -28.85 7.04
N VAL A 332 -4.99 -27.70 6.99
CA VAL A 332 -6.40 -27.57 7.40
C VAL A 332 -7.32 -28.35 6.47
N VAL A 333 -7.01 -28.41 5.17
CA VAL A 333 -7.72 -29.25 4.20
C VAL A 333 -7.69 -30.72 4.63
N GLU A 334 -6.49 -31.25 4.93
CA GLU A 334 -6.32 -32.65 5.34
C GLU A 334 -7.05 -32.97 6.65
N GLU A 335 -6.95 -32.11 7.65
CA GLU A 335 -7.64 -32.26 8.93
C GLU A 335 -9.17 -32.30 8.78
N LEU A 336 -9.73 -31.38 7.99
CA LEU A 336 -11.15 -31.34 7.69
C LEU A 336 -11.61 -32.60 6.97
N ASP A 337 -10.84 -33.08 5.98
CA ASP A 337 -11.17 -34.29 5.24
C ASP A 337 -11.18 -35.52 6.16
N ILE A 338 -10.20 -35.63 7.08
CA ILE A 338 -10.15 -36.68 8.10
C ILE A 338 -11.37 -36.61 9.02
N LEU A 339 -11.67 -35.45 9.61
CA LEU A 339 -12.80 -35.30 10.52
C LEU A 339 -14.13 -35.66 9.85
N ASN A 340 -14.37 -35.14 8.63
CA ASN A 340 -15.59 -35.42 7.89
C ASN A 340 -15.70 -36.90 7.53
N HIS A 341 -14.62 -37.53 7.06
CA HIS A 341 -14.61 -38.96 6.76
C HIS A 341 -14.97 -39.79 8.00
N ARG A 342 -14.35 -39.48 9.14
CA ARG A 342 -14.61 -40.16 10.41
C ARG A 342 -16.05 -39.96 10.90
N TYR A 343 -16.60 -38.76 10.77
CA TYR A 343 -17.99 -38.47 11.13
C TYR A 343 -18.99 -39.23 10.23
N GLN A 344 -18.77 -39.24 8.92
CA GLN A 344 -19.62 -39.96 7.96
C GLN A 344 -19.54 -41.48 8.14
N ALA A 345 -18.34 -42.02 8.39
CA ALA A 345 -18.16 -43.44 8.69
C ALA A 345 -18.92 -43.85 9.96
N LEU A 346 -18.91 -43.02 11.01
CA LEU A 346 -19.66 -43.26 12.24
C LEU A 346 -21.17 -43.33 11.98
N LEU A 347 -21.71 -42.37 11.22
CA LEU A 347 -23.11 -42.41 10.76
C LEU A 347 -23.41 -43.69 9.98
N GLY A 348 -22.57 -44.04 9.02
CA GLY A 348 -22.70 -45.22 8.18
C GLY A 348 -22.79 -46.51 9.01
N ILE A 349 -21.84 -46.71 9.93
CA ILE A 349 -21.82 -47.88 10.81
C ILE A 349 -23.10 -47.96 11.66
N LEU A 350 -23.56 -46.84 12.23
CA LEU A 350 -24.77 -46.81 13.05
C LEU A 350 -26.05 -47.10 12.24
N TYR A 351 -26.14 -46.61 11.01
CA TYR A 351 -27.24 -46.95 10.11
C TYR A 351 -27.22 -48.43 9.72
N ASP A 352 -26.06 -48.98 9.39
CA ASP A 352 -25.93 -50.41 9.05
C ASP A 352 -26.25 -51.30 10.25
N ARG A 353 -25.85 -50.88 11.45
CA ARG A 353 -26.22 -51.52 12.71
C ARG A 353 -27.75 -51.55 12.89
N LEU A 354 -28.46 -50.44 12.64
CA LEU A 354 -29.92 -50.42 12.68
C LEU A 354 -30.56 -51.33 11.61
N ARG A 355 -29.99 -51.39 10.39
CA ARG A 355 -30.46 -52.29 9.33
C ARG A 355 -30.33 -53.75 9.72
N GLN A 356 -29.22 -54.13 10.33
CA GLN A 356 -28.98 -55.49 10.85
C GLN A 356 -29.96 -55.84 11.97
N ILE A 357 -30.27 -54.89 12.87
CA ILE A 357 -31.29 -55.11 13.91
C ILE A 357 -32.67 -55.34 13.30
N ALA A 358 -33.04 -54.54 12.29
CA ALA A 358 -34.32 -54.67 11.59
C ALA A 358 -34.42 -55.98 10.78
N SER A 359 -33.33 -56.47 10.17
CA SER A 359 -33.34 -57.73 9.43
C SER A 359 -33.51 -58.95 10.33
N LEU A 360 -32.94 -58.92 11.53
CA LEU A 360 -33.07 -59.99 12.53
C LEU A 360 -34.34 -59.91 13.39
N SER A 361 -35.16 -58.86 13.18
CA SER A 361 -36.43 -58.65 13.90
C SER A 361 -37.62 -58.54 12.93
N PRO A 362 -37.87 -59.54 12.05
CA PRO A 362 -38.86 -59.42 10.98
C PRO A 362 -40.31 -59.32 11.48
N GLU A 363 -40.55 -59.79 12.71
CA GLU A 363 -41.84 -59.82 13.42
C GLU A 363 -42.33 -58.42 13.87
N ASP A 364 -41.50 -57.38 13.77
CA ASP A 364 -41.84 -56.02 14.23
C ASP A 364 -42.15 -55.09 13.04
N PRO A 365 -43.43 -54.73 12.80
CA PRO A 365 -43.84 -53.87 11.70
C PRO A 365 -43.23 -52.47 11.73
N HIS A 366 -42.91 -51.94 12.91
CA HIS A 366 -42.29 -50.62 13.06
C HIS A 366 -40.82 -50.64 12.66
N LEU A 367 -40.11 -51.76 12.91
CA LEU A 367 -38.74 -51.98 12.45
C LEU A 367 -38.66 -52.21 10.94
N GLN A 368 -39.66 -52.88 10.36
CA GLN A 368 -39.78 -53.07 8.91
C GLN A 368 -40.11 -51.75 8.18
N PHE A 369 -41.00 -50.92 8.74
CA PHE A 369 -41.28 -49.59 8.20
C PHE A 369 -40.07 -48.65 8.30
N THR A 370 -39.31 -48.73 9.39
CA THR A 370 -38.09 -47.94 9.54
C THR A 370 -36.94 -48.46 8.67
N ARG A 371 -36.85 -49.76 8.39
CA ARG A 371 -35.92 -50.34 7.39
C ARG A 371 -36.07 -49.68 6.00
N SER A 372 -37.31 -49.43 5.55
CA SER A 372 -37.59 -48.73 4.29
C SER A 372 -37.22 -47.24 4.30
N ARG A 373 -37.19 -46.62 5.50
CA ARG A 373 -36.81 -45.21 5.69
C ARG A 373 -35.30 -45.03 5.91
N PHE A 374 -34.63 -46.07 6.38
CA PHE A 374 -33.17 -46.17 6.54
C PHE A 374 -32.46 -46.65 5.28
N GLU A 375 -33.14 -46.70 4.13
CA GLU A 375 -32.45 -46.84 2.84
C GLU A 375 -31.35 -45.78 2.72
N PRO A 376 -30.21 -46.13 2.11
CA PRO A 376 -29.13 -45.19 1.94
C PRO A 376 -29.60 -44.12 0.96
N ARG A 377 -30.22 -43.05 1.48
CA ARG A 377 -30.07 -41.77 0.83
C ARG A 377 -28.61 -41.38 1.05
N ILE A 378 -27.75 -41.86 0.14
CA ILE A 378 -26.76 -40.96 -0.43
C ILE A 378 -27.59 -39.83 -1.01
N SER A 379 -27.95 -38.84 -0.18
CA SER A 379 -28.62 -37.66 -0.70
C SER A 379 -27.58 -36.99 -1.58
N PRO A 380 -27.81 -36.78 -2.88
CA PRO A 380 -26.92 -35.94 -3.68
C PRO A 380 -26.81 -34.53 -3.08
N SER A 381 -27.74 -34.15 -2.18
CA SER A 381 -27.67 -32.92 -1.41
C SER A 381 -26.58 -32.88 -0.33
N SER A 382 -25.92 -34.02 0.00
CA SER A 382 -24.67 -34.01 0.78
C SER A 382 -23.42 -33.92 -0.10
N GLU A 383 -23.53 -34.05 -1.43
CA GLU A 383 -22.45 -33.66 -2.35
C GLU A 383 -22.32 -32.13 -2.48
N VAL A 384 -23.35 -31.36 -2.11
CA VAL A 384 -23.29 -29.89 -2.13
C VAL A 384 -22.59 -29.32 -0.88
N GLY A 385 -22.56 -30.06 0.23
CA GLY A 385 -21.91 -29.63 1.48
C GLY A 385 -20.54 -30.26 1.76
N LEU A 386 -20.22 -31.41 1.14
CA LEU A 386 -18.99 -32.18 1.44
C LEU A 386 -18.00 -32.27 0.26
N ASN A 387 -18.35 -31.75 -0.93
CA ASN A 387 -17.36 -31.47 -1.98
C ASN A 387 -16.61 -30.14 -1.74
N THR A 388 -16.84 -29.52 -0.59
CA THR A 388 -16.46 -28.14 -0.29
C THR A 388 -14.97 -27.93 -0.13
N THR A 389 -14.12 -28.94 0.07
CA THR A 389 -12.67 -28.70 0.10
C THR A 389 -12.12 -28.34 -1.28
N SER A 390 -12.51 -29.09 -2.33
CA SER A 390 -12.17 -28.76 -3.73
C SER A 390 -13.08 -27.66 -4.30
N ALA A 391 -14.37 -27.63 -3.95
CA ALA A 391 -15.32 -26.64 -4.44
C ALA A 391 -15.14 -25.27 -3.78
N LEU A 392 -14.80 -25.15 -2.48
CA LEU A 392 -14.43 -23.87 -1.85
C LEU A 392 -13.07 -23.38 -2.33
N ALA A 393 -12.13 -24.30 -2.62
CA ALA A 393 -10.87 -23.94 -3.28
C ALA A 393 -11.11 -23.39 -4.69
N ASN A 394 -11.96 -24.03 -5.50
CA ASN A 394 -12.32 -23.57 -6.85
C ASN A 394 -13.17 -22.28 -6.83
N TYR A 395 -14.09 -22.13 -5.88
CA TYR A 395 -14.87 -20.90 -5.68
C TYR A 395 -13.98 -19.73 -5.23
N ALA A 396 -12.92 -19.99 -4.46
CA ALA A 396 -11.91 -18.98 -4.16
C ALA A 396 -11.14 -18.54 -5.41
N THR A 397 -10.80 -19.47 -6.31
CA THR A 397 -10.16 -19.15 -7.60
C THR A 397 -11.05 -18.30 -8.51
N GLU A 398 -12.37 -18.53 -8.52
CA GLU A 398 -13.35 -17.78 -9.34
C GLU A 398 -13.88 -16.47 -8.71
N ALA A 399 -13.87 -16.34 -7.38
CA ALA A 399 -14.29 -15.12 -6.68
C ALA A 399 -13.18 -14.04 -6.62
N VAL A 400 -11.91 -14.44 -6.75
CA VAL A 400 -10.72 -13.57 -6.72
C VAL A 400 -10.74 -12.45 -7.79
N PRO A 401 -11.09 -12.71 -9.07
CA PRO A 401 -11.22 -11.65 -10.08
C PRO A 401 -12.36 -10.67 -9.77
N ARG A 402 -13.46 -11.14 -9.17
CA ARG A 402 -14.65 -10.32 -8.89
C ARG A 402 -14.42 -9.38 -7.71
N ALA A 403 -13.84 -9.87 -6.62
CA ALA A 403 -13.41 -9.01 -5.51
C ALA A 403 -12.32 -8.01 -5.98
N GLN A 404 -11.41 -8.42 -6.86
CA GLN A 404 -10.43 -7.54 -7.48
C GLN A 404 -11.04 -6.46 -8.36
N GLN A 405 -12.13 -6.72 -9.09
CA GLN A 405 -12.82 -5.67 -9.86
C GLN A 405 -13.40 -4.58 -8.94
N PHE A 406 -13.93 -4.94 -7.77
CA PHE A 406 -14.44 -3.95 -6.81
C PHE A 406 -13.30 -3.16 -6.14
N TYR A 407 -12.20 -3.83 -5.76
CA TYR A 407 -11.05 -3.17 -5.12
C TYR A 407 -10.16 -2.36 -6.09
N THR A 408 -10.00 -2.79 -7.34
CA THR A 408 -9.29 -2.01 -8.36
C THR A 408 -10.06 -0.77 -8.78
N VAL A 409 -11.40 -0.82 -8.78
CA VAL A 409 -12.23 0.37 -8.92
C VAL A 409 -12.00 1.33 -7.75
N GLU A 410 -11.92 0.82 -6.52
CA GLU A 410 -11.63 1.60 -5.31
C GLU A 410 -10.25 2.28 -5.35
N LEU A 411 -9.18 1.55 -5.68
CA LEU A 411 -7.81 2.08 -5.82
C LEU A 411 -7.65 3.08 -6.98
N ASN A 412 -8.30 2.83 -8.12
CA ASN A 412 -8.32 3.76 -9.25
C ASN A 412 -9.10 5.04 -8.91
N THR A 413 -10.16 4.96 -8.11
CA THR A 413 -10.84 6.15 -7.59
C THR A 413 -9.99 6.91 -6.58
N THR A 414 -9.23 6.24 -5.72
CA THR A 414 -8.28 6.88 -4.79
C THR A 414 -7.14 7.59 -5.55
N SER A 415 -6.59 6.97 -6.59
CA SER A 415 -5.58 7.57 -7.47
C SER A 415 -6.11 8.77 -8.27
N ALA A 416 -7.32 8.65 -8.85
CA ALA A 416 -7.96 9.75 -9.57
C ALA A 416 -8.27 10.95 -8.65
N LEU A 417 -8.61 10.68 -7.39
CA LEU A 417 -8.87 11.72 -6.38
C LEU A 417 -7.59 12.34 -5.82
N ALA A 418 -6.51 11.57 -5.66
CA ALA A 418 -5.19 12.10 -5.32
C ALA A 418 -4.69 13.04 -6.43
N ASN A 419 -4.84 12.65 -7.69
CA ASN A 419 -4.53 13.50 -8.85
C ASN A 419 -5.42 14.76 -8.88
N TYR A 420 -6.72 14.63 -8.59
CA TYR A 420 -7.64 15.78 -8.51
C TYR A 420 -7.34 16.71 -7.32
N ALA A 421 -6.92 16.17 -6.17
CA ALA A 421 -6.51 16.95 -5.00
C ALA A 421 -5.20 17.70 -5.26
N THR A 422 -4.25 17.09 -5.97
CA THR A 422 -3.01 17.72 -6.43
C THR A 422 -3.30 18.83 -7.46
N GLU A 423 -4.20 18.59 -8.42
CA GLU A 423 -4.64 19.63 -9.37
C GLU A 423 -5.42 20.77 -8.69
N ALA A 424 -6.23 20.46 -7.68
CA ALA A 424 -6.96 21.45 -6.88
C ALA A 424 -6.01 22.28 -5.99
N GLY A 425 -4.99 21.65 -5.40
CA GLY A 425 -3.92 22.32 -4.66
C GLY A 425 -3.09 23.25 -5.56
N GLN A 426 -2.78 22.82 -6.77
CA GLN A 426 -2.12 23.65 -7.79
C GLN A 426 -2.98 24.85 -8.24
N LYS A 427 -4.32 24.71 -8.24
CA LYS A 427 -5.25 25.84 -8.46
C LYS A 427 -5.38 26.75 -7.23
N GLN A 428 -5.30 26.22 -6.00
CA GLN A 428 -5.35 26.98 -4.74
C GLN A 428 -4.16 27.92 -4.54
N ILE A 429 -2.96 27.51 -4.96
CA ILE A 429 -1.74 28.36 -4.92
C ILE A 429 -1.92 29.62 -5.81
N LYS A 430 -2.86 29.60 -6.76
CA LYS A 430 -3.15 30.72 -7.66
C LYS A 430 -4.29 31.65 -7.19
N SER A 431 -5.16 31.27 -6.25
CA SER A 431 -6.38 32.05 -5.95
C SER A 431 -6.64 32.45 -4.49
N GLY A 432 -5.94 31.91 -3.49
CA GLY A 432 -5.94 32.44 -2.12
C GLY A 432 -7.32 32.61 -1.44
N ASP A 433 -8.29 31.72 -1.70
CA ASP A 433 -9.69 31.94 -1.30
C ASP A 433 -10.16 30.93 -0.22
N LEU A 434 -10.61 31.43 0.94
CA LEU A 434 -10.90 30.64 2.16
C LEU A 434 -12.15 29.75 2.05
N SER A 435 -13.03 30.04 1.08
CA SER A 435 -14.29 29.31 0.86
C SER A 435 -14.08 27.87 0.37
N THR A 436 -12.98 27.59 -0.35
CA THR A 436 -12.67 26.24 -0.83
C THR A 436 -12.17 25.31 0.27
N THR A 437 -11.52 25.84 1.32
CA THR A 437 -11.08 25.07 2.51
C THR A 437 -12.26 24.54 3.33
N ILE A 438 -13.34 25.30 3.41
CA ILE A 438 -14.58 24.88 4.07
C ILE A 438 -15.26 23.78 3.25
N HIS A 439 -15.23 23.89 1.91
CA HIS A 439 -15.84 22.91 1.01
C HIS A 439 -15.06 21.59 0.91
N SER A 440 -13.72 21.62 0.99
CA SER A 440 -12.88 20.42 1.06
C SER A 440 -13.02 19.68 2.40
N SER A 441 -13.16 20.42 3.51
CA SER A 441 -13.50 19.86 4.83
C SER A 441 -14.88 19.21 4.85
N GLN A 442 -15.88 19.82 4.19
CA GLN A 442 -17.22 19.23 4.03
C GLN A 442 -17.20 17.96 3.16
N LYS A 443 -16.39 17.91 2.10
CA LYS A 443 -16.22 16.70 1.28
C LYS A 443 -15.47 15.59 1.99
N ALA A 444 -14.45 15.90 2.81
CA ALA A 444 -13.78 14.93 3.66
C ALA A 444 -14.74 14.32 4.71
N LYS A 445 -15.67 15.12 5.25
CA LYS A 445 -16.76 14.63 6.11
C LYS A 445 -17.74 13.72 5.38
N VAL A 446 -18.15 14.07 4.16
CA VAL A 446 -19.02 13.22 3.31
C VAL A 446 -18.31 11.90 2.96
N TYR A 447 -16.99 11.92 2.76
CA TYR A 447 -16.17 10.74 2.50
C TYR A 447 -16.07 9.81 3.72
N LEU A 448 -15.81 10.35 4.92
CA LEU A 448 -15.83 9.57 6.17
C LEU A 448 -17.21 8.94 6.43
N LEU A 449 -18.30 9.64 6.11
CA LEU A 449 -19.65 9.09 6.18
C LEU A 449 -19.89 7.97 5.16
N SER A 450 -19.31 8.05 3.95
CA SER A 450 -19.40 6.99 2.96
C SER A 450 -18.58 5.74 3.32
N LEU A 451 -17.41 5.93 3.93
CA LEU A 451 -16.58 4.86 4.48
C LEU A 451 -17.28 4.18 5.66
N PHE A 452 -17.91 4.97 6.54
CA PHE A 452 -18.69 4.46 7.66
C PHE A 452 -19.96 3.73 7.19
N SER A 453 -20.65 4.25 6.17
CA SER A 453 -21.81 3.59 5.55
C SER A 453 -21.42 2.28 4.85
N SER A 454 -20.27 2.25 4.15
CA SER A 454 -19.73 1.04 3.51
C SER A 454 -19.25 0.02 4.54
N TYR A 455 -18.67 0.47 5.66
CA TYR A 455 -18.31 -0.38 6.80
C TYR A 455 -19.54 -1.01 7.46
N ILE A 456 -20.63 -0.26 7.60
CA ILE A 456 -21.92 -0.77 8.10
C ILE A 456 -22.54 -1.75 7.10
N GLN A 457 -22.55 -1.44 5.80
CA GLN A 457 -23.06 -2.35 4.76
C GLN A 457 -22.25 -3.64 4.64
N ALA A 458 -20.93 -3.58 4.78
CA ALA A 458 -20.05 -4.75 4.81
C ALA A 458 -20.30 -5.64 6.04
N ASN A 459 -20.61 -5.03 7.20
CA ASN A 459 -21.00 -5.78 8.40
C ASN A 459 -22.42 -6.34 8.33
N ILE A 460 -23.36 -5.66 7.64
CA ILE A 460 -24.72 -6.16 7.38
C ILE A 460 -24.69 -7.34 6.40
N ALA A 461 -23.87 -7.27 5.34
CA ALA A 461 -23.66 -8.38 4.40
C ALA A 461 -22.98 -9.61 5.03
N TRP A 462 -22.34 -9.42 6.18
CA TRP A 462 -21.73 -10.51 6.97
C TRP A 462 -22.72 -11.23 7.90
N LEU A 463 -23.92 -10.67 8.07
CA LEU A 463 -24.97 -11.17 8.96
C LEU A 463 -26.13 -11.84 8.20
N ASP A 464 -25.82 -12.66 7.19
CA ASP A 464 -26.79 -13.53 6.49
C ASP A 464 -27.30 -14.68 7.40
N THR A 465 -27.87 -14.32 8.55
CA THR A 465 -28.83 -15.16 9.29
C THR A 465 -30.06 -14.31 9.60
N PRO A 466 -31.25 -14.68 9.11
CA PRO A 466 -32.45 -13.87 9.28
C PRO A 466 -32.97 -14.04 10.71
N THR A 467 -32.62 -13.10 11.60
CA THR A 467 -33.35 -12.92 12.85
C THR A 467 -33.84 -11.47 12.96
N GLU A 468 -35.16 -11.29 12.95
CA GLU A 468 -35.87 -10.00 12.95
C GLU A 468 -35.43 -9.01 14.05
N LYS A 469 -34.78 -9.51 15.12
CA LYS A 469 -34.26 -8.69 16.21
C LYS A 469 -33.08 -7.81 15.81
N ASN A 470 -32.21 -8.25 14.90
CA ASN A 470 -31.04 -7.45 14.48
C ASN A 470 -31.45 -6.27 13.58
N ASN A 471 -32.43 -6.48 12.69
CA ASN A 471 -32.94 -5.40 11.84
C ASN A 471 -33.60 -4.27 12.65
N THR A 472 -34.26 -4.59 13.76
CA THR A 472 -34.91 -3.58 14.62
C THR A 472 -33.88 -2.73 15.37
N ILE A 473 -32.80 -3.33 15.88
CA ILE A 473 -31.72 -2.61 16.57
C ILE A 473 -30.96 -1.70 15.61
N SER A 474 -30.64 -2.19 14.40
CA SER A 474 -29.95 -1.40 13.37
C SER A 474 -30.76 -0.21 12.87
N ILE A 475 -32.08 -0.36 12.66
CA ILE A 475 -32.95 0.75 12.24
C ILE A 475 -33.12 1.79 13.36
N THR A 476 -33.12 1.36 14.62
CA THR A 476 -33.24 2.26 15.77
C THR A 476 -31.98 3.11 15.94
N LEU A 477 -30.79 2.49 15.85
CA LEU A 477 -29.51 3.21 15.91
C LEU A 477 -29.31 4.20 14.75
N ILE A 478 -29.79 3.86 13.56
CA ILE A 478 -29.77 4.76 12.39
C ILE A 478 -30.68 5.98 12.63
N LYS A 479 -31.90 5.78 13.15
CA LYS A 479 -32.82 6.89 13.48
C LYS A 479 -32.29 7.76 14.61
N GLU A 480 -31.67 7.17 15.61
CA GLU A 480 -31.11 7.89 16.76
C GLU A 480 -29.89 8.74 16.35
N ALA A 481 -29.08 8.25 15.40
CA ALA A 481 -28.01 9.02 14.77
C ALA A 481 -28.54 10.14 13.87
N GLU A 482 -29.62 9.90 13.11
CA GLU A 482 -30.28 10.93 12.28
C GLU A 482 -30.97 12.03 13.12
N ASP A 483 -31.56 11.67 14.27
CA ASP A 483 -32.23 12.63 15.17
C ASP A 483 -31.22 13.46 15.98
N GLN A 484 -30.07 12.90 16.37
CA GLN A 484 -28.98 13.70 16.96
C GLN A 484 -28.36 14.67 15.95
N PHE A 485 -28.44 14.38 14.66
CA PHE A 485 -27.95 15.24 13.58
C PHE A 485 -28.88 16.42 13.25
N LYS A 486 -30.20 16.32 13.52
CA LYS A 486 -31.13 17.45 13.32
C LYS A 486 -31.04 18.54 14.40
N ILE A 487 -30.31 18.29 15.48
CA ILE A 487 -30.22 19.17 16.65
C ILE A 487 -28.89 19.96 16.69
N SER A 488 -27.90 19.63 15.85
CA SER A 488 -26.62 20.36 15.70
C SER A 488 -26.56 21.14 14.40
#